data_AF-A0A381EJ01-F1
#
_entry.id   AF-A0A381EJ01-F1
#
_cell.length_a   1.000
_cell.length_b   1.000
_cell.length_c   1.000
_cell.angle_alpha   90.00
_cell.angle_beta   90.00
_cell.angle_gamma   90.00
#
_symmetry.space_group_name_H-M   'P 1'
#
loop_
_entity.id
_entity.type
_entity.pdbx_description
1 polymer ?
#
loop_
_entity_poly.entity_id
_entity_poly.type
_entity_poly.pdbx_seq_one_letter_code
_entity_poly.pdbx_strand_id
1 'polypeptide(L)'
;MITNPNSATQRIKNHLSYKLGQELIKYNTGGGGVISLLFKLYHIKKTHHKLTQFRKTLELARADLAYPPLRQCFDFNEALWVKTHLSYRLGKILLSKASYFNLYDKIKQANKEFKALKESRVYRLKDKLKFKNEEDFDLFIKNYALIENLLTHYEALNEVIVLNMAFVLEHFDEVSLWLNSKEFKEKYEDINHPYPPLLNPDKLNDENYILNYEKIPAEKAWEMNLPLPRGYKFIYLNNGASASWAILNYFSLSGVKIYEYWMPQEENYHLYYNDLLNKNNFVAVAVHVHYSKLPYLLIEKVPALYVTRDPISKLKSISNHASGYLWKNITPIMKRFNLTCKEYSKLIPKNRYWIHEGEYPRCDIIFRDGWILWGCLSFDSLIRKMPNITEIFYYSFEEFEPKNVFLTWTKISKLFQFNLPDSSLLETRRDRMRFGLGVLPVCLYALEEDVAKNEEDTSSLCKEGGYEIYISADTEQRLEENRVIIDETNINDSRIIAYIKYDCKDILRNEKLLQESKKFLDGYFQALKENVNKTKENLITEKKVLEYLKRDTQIRNKIEKLLDEELNYLKTHRPDIVASWKYYKEFEKMCEDFKSQS
;
A
#
# COMPACT_ATOMS: atom_id res chain seq x y z
N MET A 1 -41.44 -15.10 -2.32
CA MET A 1 -40.35 -15.93 -1.73
C MET A 1 -39.03 -15.27 -2.07
N ILE A 2 -38.00 -15.44 -1.24
CA ILE A 2 -36.64 -15.01 -1.59
C ILE A 2 -36.13 -16.00 -2.65
N THR A 3 -35.76 -15.52 -3.82
CA THR A 3 -35.23 -16.34 -4.93
C THR A 3 -33.71 -16.27 -5.00
N ASN A 4 -33.11 -15.18 -4.53
CA ASN A 4 -31.68 -15.01 -4.36
C ASN A 4 -31.36 -14.62 -2.90
N PRO A 5 -30.81 -15.54 -2.09
CA PRO A 5 -30.47 -15.26 -0.69
C PRO A 5 -29.33 -14.24 -0.52
N ASN A 6 -28.54 -14.02 -1.57
CA ASN A 6 -27.43 -13.06 -1.58
C ASN A 6 -27.89 -11.64 -1.97
N SER A 7 -29.18 -11.42 -2.23
CA SER A 7 -29.75 -10.09 -2.47
C SER A 7 -30.34 -9.50 -1.18
N ALA A 8 -29.74 -8.44 -0.67
CA ALA A 8 -30.27 -7.64 0.42
C ALA A 8 -31.61 -7.01 0.05
N THR A 9 -31.80 -6.59 -1.21
CA THR A 9 -33.06 -5.99 -1.70
C THR A 9 -34.21 -6.98 -1.55
N GLN A 10 -34.05 -8.22 -2.00
CA GLN A 10 -35.08 -9.24 -1.84
C GLN A 10 -35.37 -9.56 -0.38
N ARG A 11 -34.33 -9.60 0.45
CA ARG A 11 -34.47 -9.84 1.89
C ARG A 11 -35.25 -8.74 2.58
N ILE A 12 -34.95 -7.47 2.31
CA ILE A 12 -35.70 -6.32 2.86
C ILE A 12 -37.14 -6.31 2.35
N LYS A 13 -37.39 -6.60 1.06
CA LYS A 13 -38.76 -6.76 0.53
C LYS A 13 -39.51 -7.94 1.17
N ASN A 14 -38.79 -8.94 1.69
CA ASN A 14 -39.38 -10.08 2.39
C ASN A 14 -39.66 -9.80 3.89
N HIS A 15 -39.20 -8.67 4.44
CA HIS A 15 -39.49 -8.26 5.81
C HIS A 15 -40.99 -8.15 6.06
N LEU A 16 -41.40 -8.42 7.31
CA LEU A 16 -42.81 -8.35 7.70
C LEU A 16 -43.40 -6.96 7.44
N SER A 17 -42.67 -5.89 7.77
CA SER A 17 -43.09 -4.51 7.52
C SER A 17 -43.42 -4.30 6.03
N TYR A 18 -42.51 -4.65 5.13
CA TYR A 18 -42.72 -4.46 3.69
C TYR A 18 -43.98 -5.18 3.19
N LYS A 19 -44.18 -6.44 3.59
CA LYS A 19 -45.34 -7.25 3.21
C LYS A 19 -46.66 -6.67 3.72
N LEU A 20 -46.71 -6.25 4.99
CA LEU A 20 -47.91 -5.69 5.59
C LEU A 20 -48.29 -4.36 4.93
N GLY A 21 -47.34 -3.44 4.74
CA GLY A 21 -47.65 -2.17 4.09
C GLY A 21 -47.94 -2.30 2.60
N GLN A 22 -47.35 -3.29 1.91
CA GLN A 22 -47.73 -3.59 0.51
C GLN A 22 -49.20 -3.99 0.41
N GLU A 23 -49.71 -4.81 1.34
CA GLU A 23 -51.13 -5.18 1.36
C GLU A 23 -52.03 -3.98 1.73
N LEU A 24 -51.56 -3.11 2.63
CA LEU A 24 -52.27 -1.87 2.96
C LEU A 24 -52.40 -0.91 1.76
N ILE A 25 -51.36 -0.78 0.92
CA ILE A 25 -51.40 0.06 -0.28
C ILE A 25 -52.40 -0.51 -1.30
N LYS A 26 -52.41 -1.83 -1.53
CA LYS A 26 -53.36 -2.48 -2.44
C LYS A 26 -54.82 -2.27 -2.03
N TYR A 27 -55.08 -2.24 -0.73
CA TYR A 27 -56.40 -1.94 -0.19
C TYR A 27 -56.87 -0.52 -0.57
N ASN A 28 -56.01 0.49 -0.38
CA ASN A 28 -56.30 1.89 -0.69
C ASN A 28 -56.54 2.17 -2.19
N THR A 29 -56.18 1.24 -3.08
CA THR A 29 -56.41 1.33 -4.54
C THR A 29 -57.64 0.55 -5.03
N GLY A 30 -58.58 0.19 -4.14
CA GLY A 30 -59.89 -0.42 -4.50
C GLY A 30 -60.08 -1.90 -4.15
N GLY A 31 -59.41 -2.41 -3.12
CA GLY A 31 -59.41 -3.86 -2.81
C GLY A 31 -60.20 -4.28 -1.57
N GLY A 32 -61.46 -4.72 -1.73
CA GLY A 32 -62.23 -5.49 -0.72
C GLY A 32 -62.57 -4.74 0.59
N GLY A 33 -63.54 -5.23 1.37
CA GLY A 33 -63.95 -4.60 2.65
C GLY A 33 -62.88 -4.74 3.76
N VAL A 34 -62.98 -3.91 4.82
CA VAL A 34 -62.03 -3.84 5.96
C VAL A 34 -61.76 -5.22 6.59
N ILE A 35 -62.79 -6.07 6.70
CA ILE A 35 -62.70 -7.42 7.27
C ILE A 35 -61.72 -8.28 6.46
N SER A 36 -61.75 -8.20 5.13
CA SER A 36 -60.84 -8.95 4.25
C SER A 36 -59.37 -8.54 4.46
N LEU A 37 -59.11 -7.24 4.63
CA LEU A 37 -57.77 -6.72 4.92
C LEU A 37 -57.22 -7.29 6.23
N LEU A 38 -58.02 -7.28 7.31
CA LEU A 38 -57.60 -7.80 8.61
C LEU A 38 -57.21 -9.28 8.54
N PHE A 39 -58.01 -10.10 7.84
CA PHE A 39 -57.69 -11.53 7.64
C PHE A 39 -56.38 -11.72 6.87
N LYS A 40 -56.14 -10.94 5.80
CA LYS A 40 -54.91 -11.03 5.03
C LYS A 40 -53.68 -10.59 5.82
N LEU A 41 -53.76 -9.49 6.57
CA LEU A 41 -52.67 -9.01 7.42
C LEU A 41 -52.32 -10.04 8.50
N TYR A 42 -53.32 -10.65 9.14
CA TYR A 42 -53.13 -11.74 10.09
C TYR A 42 -52.43 -12.95 9.44
N HIS A 43 -52.90 -13.37 8.26
CA HIS A 43 -52.29 -14.48 7.55
C HIS A 43 -50.83 -14.19 7.18
N ILE A 44 -50.52 -12.99 6.67
CA ILE A 44 -49.15 -12.56 6.35
C ILE A 44 -48.27 -12.66 7.60
N LYS A 45 -48.73 -12.14 8.74
CA LYS A 45 -47.99 -12.18 10.01
C LYS A 45 -47.74 -13.61 10.47
N LYS A 46 -48.77 -14.46 10.45
CA LYS A 46 -48.69 -15.88 10.85
C LYS A 46 -47.71 -16.65 9.95
N THR A 47 -47.83 -16.52 8.64
CA THR A 47 -46.93 -17.19 7.68
C THR A 47 -45.50 -16.69 7.81
N HIS A 48 -45.28 -15.38 7.96
CA HIS A 48 -43.94 -14.81 8.15
C HIS A 48 -43.27 -15.36 9.42
N HIS A 49 -44.00 -15.45 10.53
CA HIS A 49 -43.46 -15.97 11.78
C HIS A 49 -43.06 -17.45 11.66
N LYS A 50 -43.93 -18.30 11.07
CA LYS A 50 -43.62 -19.71 10.80
C LYS A 50 -42.36 -19.87 9.94
N LEU A 51 -42.27 -19.12 8.84
CA LEU A 51 -41.11 -19.18 7.94
C LEU A 51 -39.83 -18.68 8.62
N THR A 52 -39.92 -17.64 9.44
CA THR A 52 -38.76 -17.09 10.18
C THR A 52 -38.26 -18.07 11.23
N GLN A 53 -39.17 -18.74 11.95
CA GLN A 53 -38.81 -19.76 12.93
C GLN A 53 -38.16 -20.97 12.26
N PHE A 54 -38.78 -21.49 11.20
CA PHE A 54 -38.20 -22.58 10.39
C PHE A 54 -36.79 -22.21 9.90
N ARG A 55 -36.63 -20.98 9.42
CA ARG A 55 -35.34 -20.49 8.92
C ARG A 55 -34.27 -20.44 10.03
N LYS A 56 -34.60 -19.92 11.22
CA LYS A 56 -33.69 -19.91 12.36
C LYS A 56 -33.25 -21.34 12.75
N THR A 57 -34.19 -22.28 12.79
CA THR A 57 -33.88 -23.68 13.07
C THR A 57 -32.97 -24.29 12.00
N LEU A 58 -33.21 -23.99 10.72
CA LEU A 58 -32.39 -24.46 9.61
C LEU A 58 -30.95 -23.93 9.70
N GLU A 59 -30.77 -22.63 10.00
CA GLU A 59 -29.44 -22.01 10.12
C GLU A 59 -28.64 -22.56 11.31
N LEU A 60 -29.31 -22.90 12.43
CA LEU A 60 -28.69 -23.59 13.56
C LEU A 60 -28.26 -25.02 13.22
N ALA A 61 -29.06 -25.73 12.42
CA ALA A 61 -28.76 -27.10 12.01
C ALA A 61 -27.72 -27.17 10.88
N ARG A 62 -27.65 -26.13 10.03
CA ARG A 62 -26.84 -26.06 8.80
C ARG A 62 -26.30 -24.65 8.62
N ALA A 63 -25.15 -24.38 9.22
CA ALA A 63 -24.47 -23.08 9.13
C ALA A 63 -24.09 -22.70 7.69
N ASP A 64 -23.81 -23.70 6.84
CA ASP A 64 -23.52 -23.52 5.40
C ASP A 64 -24.72 -22.98 4.61
N LEU A 65 -25.94 -23.12 5.14
CA LEU A 65 -27.15 -22.55 4.55
C LEU A 65 -27.48 -21.16 5.09
N ALA A 66 -26.73 -20.62 6.05
CA ALA A 66 -26.99 -19.30 6.64
C ALA A 66 -26.87 -18.17 5.60
N TYR A 67 -27.75 -17.17 5.70
CA TYR A 67 -27.64 -16.00 4.84
C TYR A 67 -26.43 -15.16 5.25
N PRO A 68 -25.68 -14.59 4.29
CA PRO A 68 -24.62 -13.65 4.63
C PRO A 68 -25.21 -12.42 5.36
N PRO A 69 -24.43 -11.71 6.18
CA PRO A 69 -24.79 -10.38 6.66
C PRO A 69 -25.25 -9.46 5.51
N LEU A 70 -26.28 -8.63 5.73
CA LEU A 70 -26.84 -7.76 4.67
C LEU A 70 -25.78 -6.85 4.02
N ARG A 71 -24.81 -6.35 4.81
CA ARG A 71 -23.71 -5.50 4.35
C ARG A 71 -22.76 -6.19 3.35
N GLN A 72 -22.77 -7.52 3.28
CA GLN A 72 -21.94 -8.29 2.35
C GLN A 72 -22.68 -8.62 1.05
N CYS A 73 -23.98 -8.27 0.94
CA CYS A 73 -24.73 -8.43 -0.29
C CYS A 73 -24.32 -7.36 -1.31
N PHE A 74 -24.24 -7.75 -2.58
CA PHE A 74 -23.84 -6.86 -3.69
C PHE A 74 -24.77 -5.65 -3.88
N ASP A 75 -26.03 -5.75 -3.44
CA ASP A 75 -27.09 -4.74 -3.57
C ASP A 75 -27.45 -4.10 -2.22
N PHE A 76 -26.50 -4.04 -1.28
CA PHE A 76 -26.73 -3.52 0.07
C PHE A 76 -27.27 -2.09 0.07
N ASN A 77 -26.66 -1.18 -0.70
CA ASN A 77 -27.03 0.24 -0.74
C ASN A 77 -28.43 0.43 -1.35
N GLU A 78 -28.75 -0.30 -2.42
CA GLU A 78 -30.06 -0.34 -3.05
C GLU A 78 -31.13 -0.83 -2.05
N ALA A 79 -30.77 -1.82 -1.24
CA ALA A 79 -31.66 -2.38 -0.23
C ALA A 79 -31.96 -1.38 0.90
N LEU A 80 -31.01 -0.52 1.30
CA LEU A 80 -31.26 0.55 2.27
C LEU A 80 -32.37 1.48 1.78
N TRP A 81 -32.34 1.89 0.52
CA TRP A 81 -33.39 2.72 -0.08
C TRP A 81 -34.77 2.06 -0.10
N VAL A 82 -34.86 0.73 -0.17
CA VAL A 82 -36.14 0.01 -0.05
C VAL A 82 -36.82 0.29 1.29
N LYS A 83 -36.07 0.55 2.37
CA LYS A 83 -36.64 0.89 3.68
C LYS A 83 -37.37 2.24 3.67
N THR A 84 -37.04 3.12 2.72
CA THR A 84 -37.75 4.39 2.54
C THR A 84 -39.07 4.24 1.80
N HIS A 85 -39.31 3.10 1.14
CA HIS A 85 -40.55 2.87 0.38
C HIS A 85 -41.77 3.00 1.28
N LEU A 86 -42.86 3.53 0.71
CA LEU A 86 -44.12 3.68 1.41
C LEU A 86 -44.60 2.35 2.04
N SER A 87 -44.48 1.23 1.32
CA SER A 87 -44.82 -0.10 1.84
C SER A 87 -44.06 -0.45 3.12
N TYR A 88 -42.77 -0.13 3.19
CA TYR A 88 -41.96 -0.43 4.36
C TYR A 88 -42.35 0.46 5.55
N ARG A 89 -42.51 1.77 5.32
CA ARG A 89 -42.92 2.76 6.33
C ARG A 89 -44.28 2.44 6.95
N LEU A 90 -45.29 2.20 6.10
CA LEU A 90 -46.65 1.84 6.54
C LEU A 90 -46.65 0.53 7.34
N GLY A 91 -45.86 -0.45 6.91
CA GLY A 91 -45.66 -1.68 7.66
C GLY A 91 -45.06 -1.50 9.05
N LYS A 92 -44.04 -0.63 9.19
CA LYS A 92 -43.47 -0.31 10.52
C LYS A 92 -44.50 0.33 11.43
N ILE A 93 -45.36 1.21 10.89
CA ILE A 93 -46.44 1.84 11.64
C ILE A 93 -47.44 0.78 12.14
N LEU A 94 -47.87 -0.15 11.28
CA LEU A 94 -48.78 -1.25 11.67
C LEU A 94 -48.20 -2.17 12.74
N LEU A 95 -46.88 -2.34 12.76
CA LEU A 95 -46.18 -3.15 13.75
C LEU A 95 -45.90 -2.40 15.06
N SER A 96 -45.97 -1.08 15.05
CA SER A 96 -45.81 -0.26 16.27
C SER A 96 -47.05 -0.39 17.18
N LYS A 97 -46.86 -0.36 18.50
CA LYS A 97 -47.95 -0.37 19.51
C LYS A 97 -48.71 0.96 19.57
N ALA A 98 -48.96 1.62 18.44
CA ALA A 98 -49.68 2.87 18.39
C ALA A 98 -51.18 2.64 18.68
N SER A 99 -51.79 3.49 19.51
CA SER A 99 -53.25 3.53 19.67
C SER A 99 -53.94 3.76 18.32
N TYR A 100 -55.13 3.18 18.13
CA TYR A 100 -55.90 3.23 16.87
C TYR A 100 -56.16 4.67 16.40
N PHE A 101 -56.40 5.61 17.31
CA PHE A 101 -56.58 7.04 17.01
C PHE A 101 -55.33 7.69 16.42
N ASN A 102 -54.14 7.23 16.80
CA ASN A 102 -52.86 7.74 16.29
C ASN A 102 -52.43 7.06 14.97
N LEU A 103 -53.14 6.02 14.52
CA LEU A 103 -52.75 5.25 13.34
C LEU A 103 -53.02 6.01 12.04
N TYR A 104 -54.22 6.62 11.92
CA TYR A 104 -54.59 7.40 10.75
C TYR A 104 -53.62 8.57 10.52
N ASP A 105 -53.35 9.34 11.57
CA ASP A 105 -52.44 10.49 11.50
C ASP A 105 -51.01 10.06 11.17
N LYS A 106 -50.52 8.95 11.74
CA LYS A 106 -49.20 8.39 11.39
C LYS A 106 -49.14 7.94 9.93
N ILE A 107 -50.20 7.33 9.40
CA ILE A 107 -50.28 6.94 7.98
C ILE A 107 -50.27 8.20 7.10
N LYS A 108 -51.06 9.22 7.44
CA LYS A 108 -51.10 10.50 6.71
C LYS A 108 -49.72 11.17 6.70
N GLN A 109 -49.06 11.22 7.86
CA GLN A 109 -47.71 11.77 8.02
C GLN A 109 -46.68 10.99 7.19
N ALA A 110 -46.69 9.66 7.25
CA ALA A 110 -45.76 8.83 6.47
C ALA A 110 -45.94 8.99 4.95
N ASN A 111 -47.18 9.17 4.47
CA ASN A 111 -47.45 9.49 3.07
C ASN A 111 -46.86 10.87 2.69
N LYS A 112 -47.03 11.88 3.54
CA LYS A 112 -46.48 13.22 3.33
C LYS A 112 -44.94 13.19 3.29
N GLU A 113 -44.31 12.54 4.26
CA GLU A 113 -42.84 12.39 4.32
C GLU A 113 -42.29 11.60 3.14
N PHE A 114 -42.95 10.51 2.75
CA PHE A 114 -42.54 9.73 1.59
C PHE A 114 -42.65 10.55 0.30
N LYS A 115 -43.72 11.32 0.14
CA LYS A 115 -43.89 12.22 -1.01
C LYS A 115 -42.79 13.28 -1.05
N ALA A 116 -42.53 13.96 0.06
CA ALA A 116 -41.47 14.96 0.18
C ALA A 116 -40.09 14.37 -0.15
N LEU A 117 -39.76 13.21 0.42
CA LEU A 117 -38.51 12.51 0.08
C LEU A 117 -38.45 12.15 -1.40
N LYS A 118 -39.52 11.61 -1.98
CA LYS A 118 -39.53 11.19 -3.39
C LYS A 118 -39.34 12.38 -4.35
N GLU A 119 -39.80 13.56 -3.97
CA GLU A 119 -39.67 14.82 -4.73
C GLU A 119 -38.30 15.50 -4.51
N SER A 120 -37.51 15.04 -3.55
CA SER A 120 -36.21 15.61 -3.20
C SER A 120 -35.11 15.26 -4.21
N ARG A 121 -34.12 16.17 -4.33
CA ARG A 121 -32.84 15.97 -5.04
C ARG A 121 -32.09 14.76 -4.52
N VAL A 122 -32.11 14.53 -3.21
CA VAL A 122 -31.51 13.35 -2.57
C VAL A 122 -32.03 12.05 -3.18
N TYR A 123 -33.34 11.94 -3.38
CA TYR A 123 -33.94 10.72 -3.94
C TYR A 123 -33.61 10.53 -5.43
N ARG A 124 -33.33 11.62 -6.16
CA ARG A 124 -32.80 11.56 -7.54
C ARG A 124 -31.35 11.08 -7.60
N LEU A 125 -30.58 11.29 -6.54
CA LEU A 125 -29.17 10.87 -6.43
C LEU A 125 -28.99 9.51 -5.75
N LYS A 126 -30.07 8.84 -5.33
CA LYS A 126 -30.03 7.62 -4.51
C LYS A 126 -29.09 6.52 -5.00
N ASP A 127 -28.97 6.33 -6.31
CA ASP A 127 -28.16 5.26 -6.90
C ASP A 127 -26.64 5.58 -6.84
N LYS A 128 -26.31 6.87 -6.68
CA LYS A 128 -24.95 7.40 -6.55
C LYS A 128 -24.48 7.48 -5.10
N LEU A 129 -25.41 7.50 -4.13
CA LEU A 129 -25.07 7.61 -2.71
C LEU A 129 -24.75 6.23 -2.12
N LYS A 130 -23.62 6.15 -1.40
CA LYS A 130 -23.13 4.92 -0.78
C LYS A 130 -22.93 5.14 0.73
N PHE A 131 -23.31 4.14 1.52
CA PHE A 131 -23.28 4.15 2.98
C PHE A 131 -22.47 2.96 3.50
N LYS A 132 -21.70 3.15 4.58
CA LYS A 132 -20.89 2.07 5.18
C LYS A 132 -21.79 1.08 5.92
N ASN A 133 -22.87 1.56 6.53
CA ASN A 133 -23.77 0.76 7.35
C ASN A 133 -25.21 1.32 7.37
N GLU A 134 -26.11 0.65 8.09
CA GLU A 134 -27.52 1.06 8.24
C GLU A 134 -27.69 2.31 9.12
N GLU A 135 -26.84 2.51 10.12
CA GLU A 135 -26.90 3.65 11.04
C GLU A 135 -26.59 4.97 10.32
N ASP A 136 -25.57 4.96 9.45
CA ASP A 136 -25.21 6.10 8.58
C ASP A 136 -26.39 6.46 7.66
N PHE A 137 -27.08 5.45 7.11
CA PHE A 137 -28.24 5.66 6.25
C PHE A 137 -29.44 6.22 7.01
N ASP A 138 -29.70 5.70 8.21
CA ASP A 138 -30.79 6.18 9.04
C ASP A 138 -30.52 7.62 9.51
N LEU A 139 -29.27 7.95 9.86
CA LEU A 139 -28.83 9.32 10.13
C LEU A 139 -29.06 10.23 8.91
N PHE A 140 -28.73 9.73 7.71
CA PHE A 140 -28.95 10.44 6.45
C PHE A 140 -30.42 10.71 6.19
N ILE A 141 -31.27 9.69 6.23
CA ILE A 141 -32.70 9.86 5.95
C ILE A 141 -33.38 10.73 7.02
N LYS A 142 -32.85 10.80 8.24
CA LYS A 142 -33.35 11.71 9.27
C LYS A 142 -33.02 13.17 8.99
N ASN A 143 -31.87 13.45 8.37
CA ASN A 143 -31.33 14.80 8.21
C ASN A 143 -31.20 15.26 6.74
N TYR A 144 -31.70 14.49 5.77
CA TYR A 144 -31.46 14.74 4.34
C TYR A 144 -31.87 16.16 3.91
N ALA A 145 -32.94 16.72 4.48
CA ALA A 145 -33.43 18.04 4.12
C ALA A 145 -32.43 19.17 4.44
N LEU A 146 -31.58 18.99 5.46
CA LEU A 146 -30.52 19.95 5.81
C LEU A 146 -29.37 19.90 4.80
N ILE A 147 -28.98 18.70 4.40
CA ILE A 147 -27.79 18.48 3.56
C ILE A 147 -28.10 18.44 2.05
N GLU A 148 -29.37 18.38 1.66
CA GLU A 148 -29.80 18.25 0.26
C GLU A 148 -29.26 19.40 -0.62
N ASN A 149 -29.08 20.58 -0.04
CA ASN A 149 -28.52 21.74 -0.73
C ASN A 149 -27.01 21.62 -0.96
N LEU A 150 -26.30 20.83 -0.15
CA LEU A 150 -24.86 20.58 -0.30
C LEU A 150 -24.57 19.50 -1.35
N LEU A 151 -25.54 18.61 -1.62
CA LEU A 151 -25.35 17.53 -2.59
C LEU A 151 -25.46 18.08 -4.00
N THR A 152 -24.44 17.87 -4.86
CA THR A 152 -24.43 18.38 -6.24
C THR A 152 -24.42 17.26 -7.29
N HIS A 153 -24.09 17.58 -8.54
CA HIS A 153 -23.83 16.59 -9.58
C HIS A 153 -22.44 15.96 -9.43
N TYR A 154 -21.59 16.56 -8.59
CA TYR A 154 -20.22 16.16 -8.30
C TYR A 154 -20.20 14.94 -7.37
N GLU A 155 -19.96 13.75 -7.95
CA GLU A 155 -20.10 12.47 -7.25
C GLU A 155 -19.11 12.31 -6.09
N ALA A 156 -17.85 12.69 -6.29
CA ALA A 156 -16.81 12.59 -5.26
C ALA A 156 -17.16 13.43 -4.02
N LEU A 157 -17.74 14.62 -4.21
CA LEU A 157 -18.19 15.46 -3.09
C LEU A 157 -19.36 14.80 -2.33
N ASN A 158 -20.36 14.30 -3.07
CA ASN A 158 -21.52 13.65 -2.47
C ASN A 158 -21.13 12.44 -1.63
N GLU A 159 -20.17 11.64 -2.12
CA GLU A 159 -19.65 10.49 -1.37
C GLU A 159 -19.02 10.94 -0.05
N VAL A 160 -18.15 11.94 -0.08
CA VAL A 160 -17.43 12.42 1.12
C VAL A 160 -18.39 13.03 2.14
N ILE A 161 -19.40 13.79 1.70
CA ILE A 161 -20.45 14.33 2.57
C ILE A 161 -21.20 13.19 3.27
N VAL A 162 -21.62 12.17 2.52
CA VAL A 162 -22.41 11.06 3.07
C VAL A 162 -21.58 10.23 4.05
N LEU A 163 -20.32 9.92 3.72
CA LEU A 163 -19.44 9.12 4.56
C LEU A 163 -19.02 9.83 5.85
N ASN A 164 -19.10 11.16 5.89
CA ASN A 164 -18.74 12.00 7.04
C ASN A 164 -19.92 12.79 7.59
N MET A 165 -21.15 12.27 7.46
CA MET A 165 -22.36 13.03 7.79
C MET A 165 -22.38 13.57 9.23
N ALA A 166 -21.97 12.76 10.21
CA ALA A 166 -21.99 13.20 11.61
C ALA A 166 -21.19 14.50 11.78
N PHE A 167 -20.01 14.56 11.18
CA PHE A 167 -19.17 15.76 11.16
C PHE A 167 -19.83 16.91 10.41
N VAL A 168 -20.42 16.65 9.23
CA VAL A 168 -21.13 17.67 8.44
C VAL A 168 -22.30 18.28 9.21
N LEU A 169 -23.04 17.50 9.99
CA LEU A 169 -24.15 18.00 10.80
C LEU A 169 -23.67 18.81 11.99
N GLU A 170 -22.56 18.40 12.62
CA GLU A 170 -21.97 19.10 13.75
C GLU A 170 -21.37 20.46 13.35
N HIS A 171 -20.77 20.54 12.17
CA HIS A 171 -20.08 21.74 11.64
C HIS A 171 -20.71 22.24 10.34
N PHE A 172 -22.04 22.24 10.29
CA PHE A 172 -22.78 22.51 9.06
C PHE A 172 -22.48 23.90 8.49
N ASP A 173 -22.38 24.92 9.34
CA ASP A 173 -22.16 26.29 8.89
C ASP A 173 -20.79 26.46 8.23
N GLU A 174 -19.72 25.90 8.82
CA GLU A 174 -18.37 25.92 8.27
C GLU A 174 -18.27 25.15 6.95
N VAL A 175 -18.84 23.94 6.91
CA VAL A 175 -18.84 23.10 5.71
C VAL A 175 -19.66 23.78 4.61
N SER A 176 -20.87 24.24 4.92
CA SER A 176 -21.76 24.90 3.95
C SER A 176 -21.14 26.17 3.38
N LEU A 177 -20.52 27.00 4.24
CA LEU A 177 -19.84 28.22 3.80
C LEU A 177 -18.70 27.91 2.82
N TRP A 178 -17.91 26.86 3.09
CA TRP A 178 -16.82 26.44 2.22
C TRP A 178 -17.33 25.88 0.89
N LEU A 179 -18.25 24.91 0.93
CA LEU A 179 -18.73 24.22 -0.27
C LEU A 179 -19.51 25.14 -1.22
N ASN A 180 -20.12 26.21 -0.71
CA ASN A 180 -20.79 27.24 -1.53
C ASN A 180 -19.86 28.39 -1.96
N SER A 181 -18.57 28.35 -1.62
CA SER A 181 -17.63 29.40 -1.97
C SER A 181 -17.21 29.33 -3.44
N LYS A 182 -16.92 30.50 -4.02
CA LYS A 182 -16.33 30.60 -5.36
C LYS A 182 -15.03 29.80 -5.48
N GLU A 183 -14.21 29.86 -4.44
CA GLU A 183 -12.92 29.18 -4.38
C GLU A 183 -13.05 27.66 -4.45
N PHE A 184 -13.99 27.07 -3.69
CA PHE A 184 -14.25 25.62 -3.76
C PHE A 184 -14.66 25.20 -5.17
N LYS A 185 -15.56 25.99 -5.78
CA LYS A 185 -16.03 25.73 -7.13
C LYS A 185 -14.90 25.71 -8.16
N GLU A 186 -14.06 26.74 -8.17
CA GLU A 186 -12.96 26.88 -9.12
C GLU A 186 -11.86 25.82 -8.91
N LYS A 187 -11.52 25.52 -7.65
CA LYS A 187 -10.42 24.60 -7.32
C LYS A 187 -10.81 23.11 -7.37
N TYR A 188 -12.09 22.78 -7.20
CA TYR A 188 -12.53 21.38 -7.04
C TYR A 188 -13.70 21.00 -7.95
N GLU A 189 -14.81 21.73 -7.93
CA GLU A 189 -16.02 21.34 -8.67
C GLU A 189 -15.85 21.48 -10.18
N ASP A 190 -15.36 22.63 -10.67
CA ASP A 190 -15.25 22.94 -12.11
C ASP A 190 -14.26 22.01 -12.84
N ILE A 191 -13.25 21.51 -12.12
CA ILE A 191 -12.26 20.56 -12.64
C ILE A 191 -12.58 19.10 -12.29
N ASN A 192 -13.72 18.84 -11.63
CA ASN A 192 -14.14 17.53 -11.15
C ASN A 192 -13.02 16.78 -10.39
N HIS A 193 -12.39 17.46 -9.42
CA HIS A 193 -11.25 16.93 -8.66
C HIS A 193 -11.64 15.60 -7.98
N PRO A 194 -10.77 14.57 -7.93
CA PRO A 194 -11.19 13.27 -7.38
C PRO A 194 -11.38 13.27 -5.85
N TYR A 195 -10.78 14.24 -5.15
CA TYR A 195 -10.77 14.30 -3.69
C TYR A 195 -11.10 15.72 -3.17
N PRO A 196 -12.36 16.17 -3.25
CA PRO A 196 -12.76 17.48 -2.72
C PRO A 196 -12.74 17.47 -1.17
N PRO A 197 -12.13 18.48 -0.52
CA PRO A 197 -12.11 18.60 0.94
C PRO A 197 -13.41 19.17 1.50
N LEU A 198 -13.87 18.70 2.66
CA LEU A 198 -15.07 19.22 3.32
C LEU A 198 -14.86 20.56 4.05
N LEU A 199 -13.62 20.95 4.30
CA LEU A 199 -13.25 22.20 4.94
C LEU A 199 -12.28 22.98 4.05
N ASN A 200 -12.26 24.31 4.21
CA ASN A 200 -11.34 25.19 3.48
C ASN A 200 -9.88 24.90 3.88
N PRO A 201 -9.04 24.37 2.98
CA PRO A 201 -7.64 24.06 3.26
C PRO A 201 -6.80 25.23 3.76
N ASP A 202 -7.10 26.45 3.30
CA ASP A 202 -6.31 27.63 3.60
C ASP A 202 -6.54 28.13 5.03
N LYS A 203 -7.64 27.71 5.68
CA LYS A 203 -7.92 28.01 7.10
C LYS A 203 -7.40 26.97 8.08
N LEU A 204 -7.13 25.74 7.63
CA LEU A 204 -6.81 24.62 8.54
C LEU A 204 -5.48 24.79 9.29
N ASN A 205 -4.56 25.59 8.76
CA ASN A 205 -3.27 25.88 9.39
C ASN A 205 -3.33 27.08 10.36
N ASP A 206 -4.44 27.82 10.41
CA ASP A 206 -4.61 28.94 11.35
C ASP A 206 -4.95 28.38 12.74
N GLU A 207 -4.07 28.60 13.70
CA GLU A 207 -4.23 28.16 15.10
C GLU A 207 -5.53 28.71 15.73
N ASN A 208 -6.01 29.86 15.27
CA ASN A 208 -7.26 30.47 15.77
C ASN A 208 -8.51 29.87 15.13
N TYR A 209 -8.37 29.11 14.03
CA TYR A 209 -9.51 28.47 13.40
C TYR A 209 -10.08 27.36 14.30
N ILE A 210 -11.40 27.33 14.44
CA ILE A 210 -12.08 26.41 15.35
C ILE A 210 -11.89 24.94 14.94
N LEU A 211 -11.64 24.69 13.66
CA LEU A 211 -11.39 23.36 13.07
C LEU A 211 -9.99 23.27 12.44
N ASN A 212 -8.98 23.84 13.10
CA ASN A 212 -7.58 23.72 12.65
C ASN A 212 -7.08 22.25 12.73
N TYR A 213 -5.94 21.97 12.10
CA TYR A 213 -5.39 20.61 12.04
C TYR A 213 -5.04 19.99 13.41
N GLU A 214 -4.73 20.79 14.44
CA GLU A 214 -4.45 20.26 15.79
C GLU A 214 -5.70 19.68 16.47
N LYS A 215 -6.89 20.10 16.02
CA LYS A 215 -8.17 19.67 16.57
C LYS A 215 -8.81 18.51 15.79
N ILE A 216 -8.25 18.17 14.63
CA ILE A 216 -8.77 17.11 13.75
C ILE A 216 -7.78 15.93 13.77
N PRO A 217 -8.21 14.72 14.19
CA PRO A 217 -7.38 13.53 14.07
C PRO A 217 -7.04 13.22 12.62
N ALA A 218 -5.84 12.68 12.37
CA ALA A 218 -5.36 12.40 11.02
C ALA A 218 -6.30 11.46 10.23
N GLU A 219 -6.94 10.50 10.90
CA GLU A 219 -7.92 9.59 10.30
C GLU A 219 -9.13 10.35 9.76
N LYS A 220 -9.63 11.31 10.54
CA LYS A 220 -10.76 12.16 10.12
C LYS A 220 -10.36 13.12 9.01
N ALA A 221 -9.16 13.69 9.08
CA ALA A 221 -8.63 14.52 8.01
C ALA A 221 -8.53 13.72 6.69
N TRP A 222 -8.05 12.48 6.74
CA TRP A 222 -8.05 11.58 5.59
C TRP A 222 -9.46 11.29 5.08
N GLU A 223 -10.40 10.87 5.93
CA GLU A 223 -11.79 10.56 5.54
C GLU A 223 -12.50 11.75 4.86
N MET A 224 -12.16 12.98 5.25
CA MET A 224 -12.73 14.22 4.73
C MET A 224 -11.95 14.83 3.56
N ASN A 225 -10.96 14.09 3.01
CA ASN A 225 -10.04 14.54 1.95
C ASN A 225 -9.29 15.83 2.27
N LEU A 226 -8.99 16.10 3.53
CA LEU A 226 -8.21 17.28 3.88
C LEU A 226 -6.77 17.09 3.36
N PRO A 227 -6.13 18.14 2.81
CA PRO A 227 -4.74 18.07 2.43
C PRO A 227 -3.84 17.86 3.65
N LEU A 228 -2.57 17.51 3.44
CA LEU A 228 -1.61 17.51 4.53
C LEU A 228 -1.44 18.93 5.11
N PRO A 229 -1.15 19.06 6.42
CA PRO A 229 -0.74 20.34 7.00
C PRO A 229 0.44 20.94 6.22
N ARG A 230 0.50 22.27 6.16
CA ARG A 230 1.60 22.94 5.46
C ARG A 230 2.89 22.80 6.27
N GLY A 231 4.03 22.79 5.58
CA GLY A 231 5.36 22.81 6.17
C GLY A 231 6.35 21.79 5.60
N TYR A 232 5.91 20.84 4.77
CA TYR A 232 6.84 19.91 4.11
C TYR A 232 7.70 20.68 3.10
N LYS A 233 8.97 20.29 2.99
CA LYS A 233 9.98 21.10 2.29
C LYS A 233 10.10 20.76 0.81
N PHE A 234 9.90 19.50 0.46
CA PHE A 234 9.94 19.02 -0.93
C PHE A 234 9.24 17.66 -1.06
N ILE A 235 9.01 17.27 -2.31
CA ILE A 235 8.42 15.97 -2.67
C ILE A 235 9.49 15.08 -3.27
N TYR A 236 9.59 13.83 -2.81
CA TYR A 236 10.42 12.82 -3.46
C TYR A 236 9.54 11.96 -4.40
N LEU A 237 9.70 12.18 -5.71
CA LEU A 237 9.02 11.41 -6.74
C LEU A 237 9.73 10.06 -6.90
N ASN A 238 9.03 8.98 -6.58
CA ASN A 238 9.62 7.65 -6.60
C ASN A 238 8.93 6.74 -7.60
N ASN A 239 9.74 6.20 -8.50
CA ASN A 239 9.38 5.04 -9.31
C ASN A 239 10.44 3.98 -8.99
N GLY A 240 9.99 2.82 -8.52
CA GLY A 240 10.86 1.75 -8.05
C GLY A 240 12.01 1.42 -9.02
N ALA A 241 13.01 0.70 -8.51
CA ALA A 241 14.21 0.32 -9.27
C ALA A 241 15.10 1.52 -9.70
N SER A 242 15.07 2.63 -8.97
CA SER A 242 15.89 3.83 -9.24
C SER A 242 16.58 4.36 -7.98
N ALA A 243 17.30 3.49 -7.26
CA ALA A 243 17.94 3.77 -5.96
C ALA A 243 16.96 4.16 -4.82
N SER A 244 15.67 3.82 -5.01
CA SER A 244 14.55 4.20 -4.15
C SER A 244 14.78 4.01 -2.65
N TRP A 245 15.21 2.81 -2.23
CA TRP A 245 15.46 2.50 -0.81
C TRP A 245 16.69 3.23 -0.25
N ALA A 246 17.77 3.32 -1.03
CA ALA A 246 18.99 4.00 -0.60
C ALA A 246 18.73 5.49 -0.33
N ILE A 247 17.99 6.15 -1.23
CA ILE A 247 17.66 7.57 -1.09
C ILE A 247 16.78 7.84 0.15
N LEU A 248 15.78 7.00 0.40
CA LEU A 248 14.97 7.09 1.63
C LEU A 248 15.85 6.96 2.88
N ASN A 249 16.77 5.99 2.89
CA ASN A 249 17.72 5.82 3.98
C ASN A 249 18.64 7.04 4.14
N TYR A 250 19.15 7.61 3.04
CA TYR A 250 20.01 8.79 3.10
C TYR A 250 19.28 10.01 3.64
N PHE A 251 18.00 10.21 3.27
CA PHE A 251 17.16 11.25 3.88
C PHE A 251 16.99 11.04 5.38
N SER A 252 16.68 9.81 5.80
CA SER A 252 16.56 9.46 7.23
C SER A 252 17.86 9.72 8.01
N LEU A 253 19.01 9.31 7.48
CA LEU A 253 20.34 9.61 8.05
C LEU A 253 20.64 11.11 8.12
N SER A 254 20.01 11.90 7.24
CA SER A 254 20.12 13.36 7.18
C SER A 254 19.14 14.08 8.13
N GLY A 255 18.38 13.34 8.94
CA GLY A 255 17.38 13.88 9.85
C GLY A 255 16.07 14.31 9.18
N VAL A 256 15.86 13.96 7.91
CA VAL A 256 14.62 14.23 7.17
C VAL A 256 13.58 13.17 7.55
N LYS A 257 12.41 13.62 8.00
CA LYS A 257 11.23 12.77 8.21
C LYS A 257 10.61 12.44 6.85
N ILE A 258 10.79 11.18 6.43
CA ILE A 258 10.27 10.64 5.18
C ILE A 258 9.98 9.16 5.35
N TYR A 259 8.91 8.68 4.70
CA TYR A 259 8.42 7.31 4.87
C TYR A 259 8.43 6.52 3.57
N GLU A 260 8.40 5.20 3.74
CA GLU A 260 8.45 4.23 2.65
C GLU A 260 7.18 4.27 1.79
N TYR A 261 7.33 4.32 0.47
CA TYR A 261 6.21 4.44 -0.45
C TYR A 261 5.44 3.12 -0.72
N TRP A 262 5.91 2.00 -0.16
CA TRP A 262 5.22 0.72 -0.24
C TRP A 262 4.28 0.47 0.95
N MET A 263 4.25 1.37 1.93
CA MET A 263 3.18 1.39 2.94
C MET A 263 1.85 1.85 2.31
N PRO A 264 0.70 1.44 2.88
CA PRO A 264 -0.59 2.02 2.50
C PRO A 264 -0.57 3.54 2.59
N GLN A 265 -1.05 4.23 1.55
CA GLN A 265 -1.00 5.69 1.46
C GLN A 265 -1.73 6.41 2.61
N GLU A 266 -2.75 5.78 3.20
CA GLU A 266 -3.47 6.31 4.36
C GLU A 266 -2.59 6.30 5.61
N GLU A 267 -1.87 5.20 5.86
CA GLU A 267 -0.90 5.12 6.96
C GLU A 267 0.21 6.17 6.78
N ASN A 268 0.73 6.33 5.56
CA ASN A 268 1.70 7.38 5.26
C ASN A 268 1.13 8.78 5.45
N TYR A 269 -0.12 9.02 5.03
CA TYR A 269 -0.78 10.29 5.29
C TYR A 269 -0.83 10.59 6.79
N HIS A 270 -1.22 9.62 7.64
CA HIS A 270 -1.24 9.81 9.10
C HIS A 270 0.12 10.13 9.68
N LEU A 271 1.16 9.42 9.24
CA LEU A 271 2.53 9.65 9.69
C LEU A 271 3.00 11.06 9.31
N TYR A 272 2.84 11.47 8.05
CA TYR A 272 3.20 12.82 7.60
C TYR A 272 2.37 13.89 8.30
N TYR A 273 1.06 13.68 8.45
CA TYR A 273 0.15 14.61 9.13
C TYR A 273 0.64 14.93 10.53
N ASN A 274 0.93 13.89 11.33
CA ASN A 274 1.40 14.05 12.70
C ASN A 274 2.78 14.70 12.78
N ASP A 275 3.71 14.32 11.90
CA ASP A 275 5.04 14.94 11.87
C ASP A 275 4.98 16.42 11.46
N LEU A 276 4.03 16.82 10.61
CA LEU A 276 3.84 18.20 10.18
C LEU A 276 3.19 19.10 11.24
N LEU A 277 2.46 18.52 12.21
CA LEU A 277 1.97 19.29 13.36
C LEU A 277 3.12 19.76 14.27
N ASN A 278 4.25 19.05 14.26
CA ASN A 278 5.44 19.50 14.98
C ASN A 278 6.34 20.36 14.08
N LYS A 279 6.27 21.68 14.27
CA LYS A 279 7.02 22.68 13.48
C LYS A 279 8.55 22.53 13.53
N ASN A 280 9.10 21.76 14.47
CA ASN A 280 10.54 21.49 14.53
C ASN A 280 10.99 20.38 13.57
N ASN A 281 10.07 19.59 13.03
CA ASN A 281 10.40 18.52 12.10
C ASN A 281 10.77 19.06 10.72
N PHE A 282 11.79 18.46 10.11
CA PHE A 282 12.10 18.65 8.70
C PHE A 282 11.44 17.51 7.92
N VAL A 283 10.33 17.79 7.23
CA VAL A 283 9.51 16.77 6.55
C VAL A 283 9.66 16.85 5.03
N ALA A 284 9.83 15.71 4.38
CA ALA A 284 9.72 15.56 2.92
C ALA A 284 8.79 14.40 2.60
N VAL A 285 7.97 14.54 1.55
CA VAL A 285 6.93 13.56 1.25
C VAL A 285 7.35 12.67 0.08
N ALA A 286 7.52 11.37 0.33
CA ALA A 286 7.70 10.38 -0.72
C ALA A 286 6.36 9.99 -1.36
N VAL A 287 6.29 9.98 -2.69
CA VAL A 287 5.10 9.57 -3.45
C VAL A 287 5.45 8.57 -4.53
N HIS A 288 4.50 7.67 -4.82
CA HIS A 288 4.61 6.67 -5.87
C HIS A 288 3.39 6.69 -6.78
N VAL A 289 3.54 6.30 -8.04
CA VAL A 289 2.46 6.38 -9.05
C VAL A 289 1.21 5.57 -8.68
N HIS A 290 1.37 4.51 -7.88
CA HIS A 290 0.25 3.69 -7.38
C HIS A 290 -0.61 4.38 -6.33
N TYR A 291 -0.15 5.48 -5.72
CA TYR A 291 -0.97 6.24 -4.80
C TYR A 291 -2.06 6.97 -5.58
N SER A 292 -3.31 6.67 -5.21
CA SER A 292 -4.48 7.25 -5.86
C SER A 292 -4.84 8.61 -5.26
N LYS A 293 -4.70 8.78 -3.94
CA LYS A 293 -5.22 9.93 -3.18
C LYS A 293 -4.14 10.84 -2.61
N LEU A 294 -3.13 10.30 -1.91
CA LEU A 294 -2.11 11.12 -1.24
C LEU A 294 -1.47 12.20 -2.15
N PRO A 295 -1.08 11.92 -3.42
CA PRO A 295 -0.55 12.95 -4.31
C PRO A 295 -1.46 14.16 -4.51
N TYR A 296 -2.78 13.96 -4.59
CA TYR A 296 -3.75 15.05 -4.73
C TYR A 296 -3.94 15.87 -3.46
N LEU A 297 -3.52 15.35 -2.31
CA LEU A 297 -3.57 16.02 -1.01
C LEU A 297 -2.32 16.88 -0.73
N LEU A 298 -1.39 16.95 -1.68
CA LEU A 298 -0.18 17.77 -1.61
C LEU A 298 -0.42 19.13 -2.29
N ILE A 299 -0.90 20.09 -1.49
CA ILE A 299 -1.31 21.41 -2.01
C ILE A 299 -0.24 22.51 -1.90
N GLU A 300 0.87 22.24 -1.20
CA GLU A 300 1.91 23.23 -0.96
C GLU A 300 2.83 23.34 -2.16
N LYS A 301 3.22 24.57 -2.49
CA LYS A 301 4.11 24.86 -3.61
C LYS A 301 5.56 24.62 -3.21
N VAL A 302 6.05 23.42 -3.51
CA VAL A 302 7.41 22.98 -3.14
C VAL A 302 8.14 22.40 -4.34
N PRO A 303 9.48 22.35 -4.33
CA PRO A 303 10.23 21.62 -5.34
C PRO A 303 10.07 20.09 -5.15
N ALA A 304 10.47 19.34 -6.18
CA ALA A 304 10.52 17.89 -6.13
C ALA A 304 11.90 17.35 -6.53
N LEU A 305 12.26 16.18 -6.03
CA LEU A 305 13.43 15.41 -6.45
C LEU A 305 12.98 14.16 -7.21
N TYR A 306 13.59 13.89 -8.35
CA TYR A 306 13.39 12.66 -9.11
C TYR A 306 14.71 12.04 -9.54
N VAL A 307 14.83 10.72 -9.32
CA VAL A 307 16.00 9.96 -9.81
C VAL A 307 15.63 9.23 -11.09
N THR A 308 16.27 9.67 -12.16
CA THR A 308 16.10 9.15 -13.50
C THR A 308 16.96 7.90 -13.71
N ARG A 309 16.46 6.99 -14.54
CA ARG A 309 17.17 5.78 -14.91
C ARG A 309 16.65 5.28 -16.24
N ASP A 310 17.54 4.75 -17.08
CA ASP A 310 17.17 4.07 -18.33
C ASP A 310 16.05 3.04 -18.07
N PRO A 311 14.89 3.15 -18.76
CA PRO A 311 13.76 2.23 -18.62
C PRO A 311 14.13 0.76 -18.74
N ILE A 312 15.04 0.38 -19.64
CA ILE A 312 15.49 -1.01 -19.81
C ILE A 312 16.35 -1.43 -18.61
N SER A 313 17.17 -0.54 -18.08
CA SER A 313 17.90 -0.77 -16.83
C SER A 313 16.97 -0.91 -15.62
N LYS A 314 15.82 -0.19 -15.59
CA LYS A 314 14.77 -0.41 -14.57
C LYS A 314 14.16 -1.80 -14.70
N LEU A 315 13.79 -2.22 -15.92
CA LEU A 315 13.26 -3.56 -16.22
C LEU A 315 14.24 -4.66 -15.77
N LYS A 316 15.52 -4.53 -16.11
CA LYS A 316 16.57 -5.44 -15.62
C LYS A 316 16.60 -5.49 -14.09
N SER A 317 16.61 -4.33 -13.45
CA SER A 317 16.75 -4.23 -11.99
C SER A 317 15.57 -4.86 -11.25
N ILE A 318 14.35 -4.71 -11.76
CA ILE A 318 13.16 -5.33 -11.18
C ILE A 318 13.11 -6.84 -11.45
N SER A 319 13.56 -7.30 -12.62
CA SER A 319 13.67 -8.75 -12.91
C SER A 319 14.71 -9.46 -12.04
N ASN A 320 15.73 -8.73 -11.60
CA ASN A 320 16.71 -9.21 -10.64
C ASN A 320 16.33 -8.92 -9.19
N HIS A 321 15.11 -8.45 -8.89
CA HIS A 321 14.76 -8.09 -7.52
C HIS A 321 14.74 -9.33 -6.63
N ALA A 322 15.59 -9.39 -5.62
CA ALA A 322 15.62 -10.50 -4.67
C ALA A 322 14.39 -10.47 -3.76
N SER A 323 13.95 -11.65 -3.31
CA SER A 323 12.87 -11.78 -2.34
C SER A 323 13.31 -11.27 -0.98
N GLY A 324 12.46 -10.48 -0.33
CA GLY A 324 12.64 -10.06 1.06
C GLY A 324 12.48 -11.23 2.05
N TYR A 325 12.02 -12.40 1.59
CA TYR A 325 11.77 -13.57 2.42
C TYR A 325 12.92 -14.58 2.40
N LEU A 326 14.16 -14.13 2.14
CA LEU A 326 15.35 -15.01 2.13
C LEU A 326 15.44 -15.85 3.42
N TRP A 327 15.07 -15.27 4.57
CA TRP A 327 15.04 -15.94 5.87
C TRP A 327 14.25 -17.25 5.90
N LYS A 328 13.25 -17.44 5.03
CA LYS A 328 12.50 -18.71 4.91
C LYS A 328 13.35 -19.86 4.40
N ASN A 329 14.46 -19.56 3.73
CA ASN A 329 15.39 -20.57 3.18
C ASN A 329 16.64 -20.74 4.05
N ILE A 330 16.73 -20.01 5.17
CA ILE A 330 17.82 -20.15 6.13
C ILE A 330 17.41 -21.20 7.15
N THR A 331 18.16 -22.29 7.22
CA THR A 331 17.94 -23.36 8.20
C THR A 331 18.82 -23.17 9.44
N PRO A 332 18.51 -23.80 10.58
CA PRO A 332 19.34 -23.71 11.79
C PRO A 332 20.80 -24.10 11.55
N ILE A 333 21.05 -25.15 10.74
CA ILE A 333 22.41 -25.61 10.42
C ILE A 333 23.20 -24.57 9.60
N MET A 334 22.54 -23.72 8.81
CA MET A 334 23.21 -22.61 8.11
C MET A 334 23.64 -21.48 9.06
N LYS A 335 23.01 -21.37 10.24
CA LYS A 335 23.31 -20.35 11.25
C LYS A 335 24.33 -20.80 12.29
N ARG A 336 24.36 -22.09 12.61
CA ARG A 336 25.30 -22.68 13.56
C ARG A 336 25.74 -24.05 13.06
N PHE A 337 27.02 -24.20 12.76
CA PHE A 337 27.63 -25.41 12.20
C PHE A 337 28.98 -25.68 12.85
N ASN A 338 29.52 -26.88 12.69
CA ASN A 338 30.79 -27.31 13.30
C ASN A 338 31.82 -27.73 12.24
N LEU A 339 33.01 -28.11 12.70
CA LEU A 339 34.17 -28.43 11.84
C LEU A 339 33.98 -29.69 10.97
N THR A 340 33.00 -30.55 11.29
CA THR A 340 32.81 -31.82 10.55
C THR A 340 32.06 -31.64 9.24
N CYS A 341 31.43 -30.48 8.99
CA CYS A 341 30.71 -30.22 7.74
C CYS A 341 31.68 -30.19 6.55
N LYS A 342 31.42 -31.05 5.55
CA LYS A 342 32.26 -31.17 4.35
C LYS A 342 31.63 -30.52 3.12
N GLU A 343 30.31 -30.43 3.08
CA GLU A 343 29.57 -29.83 1.96
C GLU A 343 29.12 -28.40 2.29
N TYR A 344 30.05 -27.44 2.12
CA TYR A 344 29.81 -26.02 2.43
C TYR A 344 28.60 -25.40 1.71
N SER A 345 28.20 -25.91 0.54
CA SER A 345 27.01 -25.43 -0.18
C SER A 345 25.72 -25.63 0.61
N LYS A 346 25.65 -26.60 1.54
CA LYS A 346 24.51 -26.78 2.46
C LYS A 346 24.38 -25.64 3.46
N LEU A 347 25.46 -24.90 3.73
CA LEU A 347 25.51 -23.79 4.67
C LEU A 347 25.15 -22.44 4.01
N ILE A 348 24.89 -22.43 2.70
CA ILE A 348 24.58 -21.23 1.92
C ILE A 348 23.14 -21.31 1.41
N PRO A 349 22.28 -20.33 1.73
CA PRO A 349 20.90 -20.34 1.26
C PRO A 349 20.85 -20.09 -0.24
N LYS A 350 19.92 -20.76 -0.90
CA LYS A 350 19.61 -20.49 -2.31
C LYS A 350 18.99 -19.10 -2.46
N ASN A 351 19.31 -18.42 -3.56
CA ASN A 351 18.66 -17.15 -3.89
C ASN A 351 17.17 -17.39 -4.20
N ARG A 352 16.36 -16.38 -3.90
CA ARG A 352 14.96 -16.30 -4.31
C ARG A 352 14.72 -14.95 -4.93
N TYR A 353 14.02 -14.94 -6.06
CA TYR A 353 13.61 -13.72 -6.74
C TYR A 353 12.17 -13.38 -6.40
N TRP A 354 11.94 -12.09 -6.17
CA TRP A 354 10.63 -11.53 -5.81
C TRP A 354 9.59 -11.86 -6.89
N ILE A 355 8.32 -11.90 -6.50
CA ILE A 355 7.15 -12.32 -7.31
C ILE A 355 6.96 -13.83 -7.45
N HIS A 356 8.01 -14.59 -7.80
CA HIS A 356 7.84 -16.01 -8.13
C HIS A 356 8.61 -16.99 -7.25
N GLU A 357 9.46 -16.49 -6.35
CA GLU A 357 10.23 -17.30 -5.39
C GLU A 357 11.07 -18.41 -6.05
N GLY A 358 11.47 -18.21 -7.31
CA GLY A 358 12.36 -19.12 -8.03
C GLY A 358 13.83 -18.81 -7.77
N GLU A 359 14.70 -19.76 -8.11
CA GLU A 359 16.15 -19.66 -7.88
C GLU A 359 16.89 -18.79 -8.92
N TYR A 360 16.23 -18.49 -10.04
CA TYR A 360 16.78 -17.72 -11.16
C TYR A 360 15.86 -16.56 -11.53
N PRO A 361 16.40 -15.40 -11.92
CA PRO A 361 15.60 -14.24 -12.30
C PRO A 361 14.91 -14.45 -13.64
N ARG A 362 13.72 -13.88 -13.82
CA ARG A 362 12.80 -14.18 -14.93
C ARG A 362 12.15 -12.91 -15.50
N CYS A 363 12.44 -12.56 -16.76
CA CYS A 363 11.76 -11.45 -17.46
C CYS A 363 10.27 -11.75 -17.72
N ASP A 364 9.95 -12.99 -18.10
CA ASP A 364 8.63 -13.41 -18.57
C ASP A 364 7.53 -13.22 -17.52
N ILE A 365 7.85 -13.42 -16.24
CA ILE A 365 6.89 -13.23 -15.14
C ILE A 365 6.68 -11.74 -14.90
N ILE A 366 7.77 -10.99 -14.76
CA ILE A 366 7.74 -9.60 -14.34
C ILE A 366 7.08 -8.71 -15.38
N PHE A 367 7.34 -8.95 -16.67
CA PHE A 367 6.81 -8.09 -17.73
C PHE A 367 5.34 -8.40 -18.08
N ARG A 368 4.81 -9.54 -17.65
CA ARG A 368 3.37 -9.84 -17.77
C ARG A 368 2.55 -9.05 -16.75
N ASP A 369 3.13 -8.71 -15.61
CA ASP A 369 2.47 -7.95 -14.56
C ASP A 369 2.33 -6.46 -14.95
N GLY A 370 1.08 -6.01 -15.16
CA GLY A 370 0.79 -4.62 -15.50
C GLY A 370 1.02 -3.65 -14.34
N TRP A 371 0.82 -4.08 -13.10
CA TRP A 371 1.02 -3.24 -11.92
C TRP A 371 2.52 -2.94 -11.73
N ILE A 372 3.39 -3.94 -11.88
CA ILE A 372 4.84 -3.75 -11.75
C ILE A 372 5.39 -2.84 -12.85
N LEU A 373 5.02 -3.10 -14.11
CA LEU A 373 5.45 -2.28 -15.25
C LEU A 373 5.00 -0.82 -15.06
N TRP A 374 3.74 -0.62 -14.68
CA TRP A 374 3.23 0.71 -14.36
C TRP A 374 4.03 1.37 -13.24
N GLY A 375 4.30 0.66 -12.15
CA GLY A 375 5.02 1.19 -11.00
C GLY A 375 6.45 1.67 -11.30
N CYS A 376 7.19 0.97 -12.16
CA CYS A 376 8.58 1.32 -12.43
C CYS A 376 8.76 2.26 -13.64
N LEU A 377 7.84 2.25 -14.61
CA LEU A 377 7.98 3.00 -15.87
C LEU A 377 7.17 4.30 -15.92
N SER A 378 6.16 4.48 -15.07
CA SER A 378 5.22 5.62 -15.19
C SER A 378 5.71 6.88 -14.51
N PHE A 379 5.77 8.02 -15.22
CA PHE A 379 6.23 9.29 -14.66
C PHE A 379 5.21 10.41 -14.90
N ASP A 380 4.78 10.63 -16.14
CA ASP A 380 3.78 11.64 -16.50
C ASP A 380 2.48 11.49 -15.68
N SER A 381 2.01 10.27 -15.47
CA SER A 381 0.83 10.01 -14.65
C SER A 381 1.01 10.30 -13.16
N LEU A 382 2.25 10.28 -12.65
CA LEU A 382 2.52 10.67 -11.27
C LEU A 382 2.48 12.19 -11.14
N ILE A 383 3.23 12.91 -11.96
CA ILE A 383 3.35 14.37 -11.87
C ILE A 383 2.04 15.11 -12.17
N ARG A 384 1.18 14.57 -13.05
CA ARG A 384 -0.13 15.17 -13.35
C ARG A 384 -1.05 15.28 -12.13
N LYS A 385 -0.83 14.45 -11.10
CA LYS A 385 -1.59 14.49 -9.85
C LYS A 385 -1.16 15.64 -8.92
N MET A 386 -0.02 16.27 -9.20
CA MET A 386 0.64 17.23 -8.31
C MET A 386 1.02 18.52 -9.08
N PRO A 387 0.03 19.32 -9.51
CA PRO A 387 0.29 20.55 -10.27
C PRO A 387 1.00 21.64 -9.44
N ASN A 388 1.09 21.48 -8.12
CA ASN A 388 1.74 22.44 -7.22
C ASN A 388 3.27 22.28 -7.14
N ILE A 389 3.85 21.27 -7.79
CA ILE A 389 5.31 21.13 -7.89
C ILE A 389 5.87 22.34 -8.64
N THR A 390 6.77 23.07 -7.99
CA THR A 390 7.35 24.31 -8.53
C THR A 390 8.47 24.06 -9.52
N GLU A 391 9.30 23.06 -9.25
CA GLU A 391 10.44 22.63 -10.06
C GLU A 391 10.74 21.16 -9.75
N ILE A 392 11.23 20.40 -10.73
CA ILE A 392 11.72 19.03 -10.54
C ILE A 392 13.23 19.00 -10.74
N PHE A 393 13.95 18.62 -9.69
CA PHE A 393 15.39 18.38 -9.73
C PHE A 393 15.68 16.93 -10.09
N TYR A 394 16.39 16.75 -11.20
CA TYR A 394 16.69 15.44 -11.76
C TYR A 394 18.13 15.04 -11.47
N TYR A 395 18.30 13.81 -11.00
CA TYR A 395 19.60 13.17 -10.82
C TYR A 395 19.62 11.83 -11.55
N SER A 396 20.75 11.47 -12.14
CA SER A 396 20.91 10.15 -12.76
C SER A 396 21.15 9.09 -11.68
N PHE A 397 20.66 7.88 -11.91
CA PHE A 397 20.91 6.74 -11.01
C PHE A 397 22.40 6.53 -10.69
N GLU A 398 23.27 6.75 -11.68
CA GLU A 398 24.73 6.58 -11.60
C GLU A 398 25.40 7.60 -10.65
N GLU A 399 24.74 8.71 -10.35
CA GLU A 399 25.22 9.71 -9.38
C GLU A 399 25.13 9.21 -7.93
N PHE A 400 24.38 8.14 -7.70
CA PHE A 400 24.24 7.48 -6.39
C PHE A 400 25.11 6.22 -6.26
N GLU A 401 26.05 6.00 -7.19
CA GLU A 401 27.09 5.00 -6.98
C GLU A 401 27.99 5.39 -5.79
N PRO A 402 28.55 4.41 -5.04
CA PRO A 402 29.35 4.66 -3.84
C PRO A 402 30.44 5.74 -4.00
N LYS A 403 31.11 5.79 -5.15
CA LYS A 403 32.17 6.77 -5.45
C LYS A 403 31.68 8.21 -5.69
N ASN A 404 30.40 8.38 -6.01
CA ASN A 404 29.79 9.67 -6.41
C ASN A 404 28.81 10.20 -5.37
N VAL A 405 28.19 9.30 -4.59
CA VAL A 405 27.02 9.60 -3.76
C VAL A 405 27.25 10.72 -2.76
N PHE A 406 28.43 10.81 -2.13
CA PHE A 406 28.70 11.88 -1.16
C PHE A 406 28.70 13.27 -1.80
N LEU A 407 29.29 13.41 -2.99
CA LEU A 407 29.29 14.67 -3.74
C LEU A 407 27.88 15.05 -4.19
N THR A 408 27.13 14.07 -4.72
CA THR A 408 25.74 14.26 -5.13
C THR A 408 24.85 14.65 -3.95
N TRP A 409 24.97 13.94 -2.83
CA TRP A 409 24.18 14.19 -1.62
C TRP A 409 24.52 15.53 -0.98
N THR A 410 25.78 15.98 -1.05
CA THR A 410 26.20 17.33 -0.65
C THR A 410 25.51 18.42 -1.47
N LYS A 411 25.28 18.21 -2.77
CA LYS A 411 24.52 19.16 -3.60
C LYS A 411 23.04 19.16 -3.21
N ILE A 412 22.45 17.98 -3.03
CA ILE A 412 21.04 17.81 -2.65
C ILE A 412 20.79 18.42 -1.26
N SER A 413 21.66 18.19 -0.28
CA SER A 413 21.51 18.73 1.08
C SER A 413 21.56 20.25 1.11
N LYS A 414 22.43 20.88 0.31
CA LYS A 414 22.48 22.34 0.14
C LYS A 414 21.23 22.88 -0.55
N LEU A 415 20.77 22.17 -1.58
CA LEU A 415 19.60 22.58 -2.36
C LEU A 415 18.32 22.58 -1.51
N PHE A 416 18.09 21.52 -0.74
CA PHE A 416 16.90 21.38 0.10
C PHE A 416 17.11 21.81 1.56
N GLN A 417 18.32 22.21 1.94
CA GLN A 417 18.69 22.75 3.26
C GLN A 417 18.48 21.76 4.43
N PHE A 418 18.94 20.52 4.27
CA PHE A 418 18.95 19.52 5.35
C PHE A 418 20.38 19.13 5.77
N ASN A 419 20.52 18.41 6.89
CA ASN A 419 21.82 18.07 7.45
C ASN A 419 22.57 17.03 6.60
N LEU A 420 23.87 17.19 6.44
CA LEU A 420 24.69 16.19 5.77
C LEU A 420 25.11 15.08 6.77
N PRO A 421 24.89 13.79 6.45
CA PRO A 421 25.40 12.69 7.29
C PRO A 421 26.91 12.48 7.05
N ASP A 422 27.53 11.68 7.91
CA ASP A 422 28.92 11.24 7.71
C ASP A 422 29.07 10.50 6.36
N SER A 423 30.11 10.88 5.59
CA SER A 423 30.47 10.27 4.30
C SER A 423 30.52 8.74 4.33
N SER A 424 31.05 8.15 5.41
CA SER A 424 31.19 6.70 5.57
C SER A 424 29.85 5.96 5.56
N LEU A 425 28.77 6.64 5.93
CA LEU A 425 27.42 6.09 5.92
C LEU A 425 26.80 6.03 4.52
N LEU A 426 27.31 6.82 3.57
CA LEU A 426 26.82 6.89 2.20
C LEU A 426 27.67 6.04 1.24
N GLU A 427 28.99 6.07 1.40
CA GLU A 427 29.98 5.49 0.47
C GLU A 427 30.13 3.96 0.58
N THR A 428 29.38 3.32 1.48
CA THR A 428 29.42 1.87 1.65
C THR A 428 28.22 1.18 0.99
N ARG A 429 28.48 0.29 0.03
CA ARG A 429 27.42 -0.53 -0.58
C ARG A 429 27.06 -1.68 0.37
N ARG A 430 25.85 -1.65 0.91
CA ARG A 430 25.36 -2.67 1.87
C ARG A 430 24.42 -3.65 1.17
N ASP A 431 24.96 -4.66 0.49
CA ASP A 431 24.12 -5.77 -0.03
C ASP A 431 24.15 -6.95 0.95
N ARG A 432 23.13 -7.03 1.81
CA ARG A 432 22.97 -8.10 2.80
C ARG A 432 21.93 -9.15 2.41
N MET A 433 21.24 -9.00 1.28
CA MET A 433 20.06 -9.82 0.98
C MET A 433 20.24 -10.73 -0.24
N ARG A 434 21.32 -10.57 -1.00
CA ARG A 434 21.60 -11.34 -2.22
C ARG A 434 22.85 -12.20 -2.07
N PHE A 435 23.07 -13.05 -3.07
CA PHE A 435 24.33 -13.79 -3.25
C PHE A 435 24.64 -14.80 -2.14
N GLY A 436 23.62 -15.23 -1.38
CA GLY A 436 23.80 -16.09 -0.19
C GLY A 436 24.36 -15.39 1.04
N LEU A 437 24.76 -14.11 0.93
CA LEU A 437 25.34 -13.33 2.04
C LEU A 437 24.33 -12.99 3.13
N GLY A 438 23.03 -13.05 2.84
CA GLY A 438 21.98 -12.85 3.85
C GLY A 438 21.86 -13.94 4.89
N VAL A 439 22.65 -15.00 4.80
CA VAL A 439 22.84 -15.95 5.90
C VAL A 439 23.64 -15.35 7.05
N LEU A 440 24.47 -14.34 6.80
CA LEU A 440 25.33 -13.72 7.82
C LEU A 440 24.50 -12.85 8.79
N PRO A 441 24.90 -12.74 10.08
CA PRO A 441 26.01 -13.47 10.71
C PRO A 441 25.68 -14.95 10.97
N VAL A 442 26.74 -15.78 11.06
CA VAL A 442 26.70 -17.22 11.39
C VAL A 442 27.77 -17.58 12.42
N CYS A 443 27.71 -18.79 12.99
CA CYS A 443 28.65 -19.28 14.00
C CYS A 443 29.23 -20.65 13.61
N LEU A 444 30.55 -20.72 13.49
CA LEU A 444 31.31 -21.97 13.51
C LEU A 444 31.60 -22.35 14.96
N TYR A 445 31.05 -23.48 15.41
CA TYR A 445 31.34 -24.06 16.73
C TYR A 445 32.51 -25.05 16.62
N ALA A 446 33.65 -24.67 17.18
CA ALA A 446 34.88 -25.45 17.13
C ALA A 446 35.08 -26.22 18.44
N LEU A 447 34.94 -27.54 18.39
CA LEU A 447 35.20 -28.46 19.51
C LEU A 447 36.32 -29.43 19.14
N GLU A 448 37.24 -29.72 20.07
CA GLU A 448 38.42 -30.55 19.79
C GLU A 448 38.09 -31.93 19.23
N GLU A 449 36.98 -32.54 19.68
CA GLU A 449 36.55 -33.86 19.19
C GLU A 449 36.26 -33.88 17.68
N ASP A 450 35.86 -32.74 17.10
CA ASP A 450 35.49 -32.67 15.68
C ASP A 450 36.73 -32.75 14.78
N VAL A 451 37.90 -32.35 15.29
CA VAL A 451 39.17 -32.42 14.56
C VAL A 451 39.56 -33.86 14.21
N ALA A 452 39.13 -34.83 15.01
CA ALA A 452 39.43 -36.25 14.78
C ALA A 452 38.37 -36.97 13.92
N LYS A 453 37.23 -36.34 13.64
CA LYS A 453 36.11 -36.98 12.94
C LYS A 453 36.30 -36.93 11.43
N ASN A 454 36.12 -38.07 10.79
CA ASN A 454 36.19 -38.21 9.34
C ASN A 454 34.81 -38.17 8.67
N GLU A 455 33.71 -38.13 9.41
CA GLU A 455 32.34 -38.10 8.90
C GLU A 455 31.61 -36.87 9.44
N GLU A 456 30.58 -36.41 8.70
CA GLU A 456 29.73 -35.31 9.16
C GLU A 456 28.95 -35.77 10.41
N ASP A 457 29.15 -35.07 11.52
CA ASP A 457 28.47 -35.34 12.79
C ASP A 457 28.20 -34.01 13.49
N THR A 458 26.93 -33.74 13.79
CA THR A 458 26.47 -32.48 14.40
C THR A 458 26.35 -32.56 15.93
N SER A 459 26.67 -33.71 16.54
CA SER A 459 26.52 -33.93 17.99
C SER A 459 27.27 -32.92 18.84
N SER A 460 28.41 -32.40 18.36
CA SER A 460 29.19 -31.39 19.09
C SER A 460 28.46 -30.07 19.28
N LEU A 461 27.50 -29.71 18.41
CA LEU A 461 26.72 -28.48 18.53
C LEU A 461 25.91 -28.38 19.82
N CYS A 462 25.63 -29.52 20.47
CA CYS A 462 24.88 -29.61 21.73
C CYS A 462 25.78 -29.82 22.95
N LYS A 463 27.11 -29.90 22.79
CA LYS A 463 28.07 -30.12 23.88
C LYS A 463 28.66 -28.81 24.36
N GLU A 464 29.01 -28.74 25.64
CA GLU A 464 29.76 -27.61 26.21
C GLU A 464 31.28 -27.73 25.92
N GLY A 465 32.03 -26.65 26.15
CA GLY A 465 33.49 -26.65 26.09
C GLY A 465 34.10 -26.32 24.71
N GLY A 466 33.28 -26.03 23.70
CA GLY A 466 33.75 -25.57 22.39
C GLY A 466 33.79 -24.05 22.28
N TYR A 467 34.41 -23.56 21.22
CA TYR A 467 34.59 -22.15 20.94
C TYR A 467 33.66 -21.67 19.83
N GLU A 468 33.08 -20.49 20.01
CA GLU A 468 32.22 -19.85 19.00
C GLU A 468 33.03 -18.86 18.16
N ILE A 469 33.18 -19.20 16.88
CA ILE A 469 33.78 -18.34 15.86
C ILE A 469 32.64 -17.74 15.04
N TYR A 470 32.42 -16.44 15.20
CA TYR A 470 31.39 -15.70 14.48
C TYR A 470 31.90 -15.25 13.13
N ILE A 471 31.08 -15.39 12.09
CA ILE A 471 31.38 -14.93 10.74
C ILE A 471 30.33 -13.89 10.35
N SER A 472 30.78 -12.69 9.97
CA SER A 472 29.88 -11.59 9.62
C SER A 472 30.47 -10.68 8.54
N ALA A 473 29.61 -9.98 7.82
CA ALA A 473 30.03 -8.87 6.99
C ALA A 473 30.33 -7.66 7.89
N ASP A 474 31.52 -7.08 7.74
CA ASP A 474 32.04 -5.90 8.45
C ASP A 474 31.31 -4.62 7.98
N THR A 475 30.01 -4.60 8.25
CA THR A 475 29.07 -3.58 7.79
C THR A 475 28.42 -2.84 8.96
N GLU A 476 28.91 -3.10 10.17
CA GLU A 476 28.35 -2.58 11.40
C GLU A 476 29.39 -1.74 12.15
N GLN A 477 29.11 -0.44 12.24
CA GLN A 477 29.52 0.40 13.37
C GLN A 477 28.91 -0.06 14.73
N ARG A 478 28.42 -1.30 14.81
CA ARG A 478 27.87 -1.98 16.00
C ARG A 478 28.68 -3.22 16.39
N LEU A 479 29.78 -3.51 15.71
CA LEU A 479 30.62 -4.61 16.12
C LEU A 479 31.31 -4.23 17.45
N GLU A 480 30.98 -4.97 18.51
CA GLU A 480 31.52 -4.79 19.85
C GLU A 480 33.04 -4.63 19.81
N GLU A 481 33.57 -3.63 20.54
CA GLU A 481 35.01 -3.32 20.59
C GLU A 481 35.85 -4.51 21.14
N ASN A 482 35.22 -5.43 21.89
CA ASN A 482 35.86 -6.58 22.54
C ASN A 482 35.85 -7.87 21.69
N ARG A 483 36.58 -7.87 20.58
CA ARG A 483 36.73 -9.05 19.72
C ARG A 483 38.14 -9.24 19.18
N VAL A 484 38.45 -10.48 18.81
CA VAL A 484 39.71 -10.83 18.12
C VAL A 484 39.35 -11.39 16.75
N ILE A 485 39.83 -10.74 15.68
CA ILE A 485 39.71 -11.23 14.31
C ILE A 485 40.72 -12.36 14.13
N ILE A 486 40.24 -13.54 13.72
CA ILE A 486 41.08 -14.71 13.48
C ILE A 486 41.34 -14.95 11.99
N ASP A 487 40.43 -14.48 11.13
CA ASP A 487 40.53 -14.56 9.68
C ASP A 487 39.62 -13.53 8.99
N GLU A 488 39.93 -13.16 7.75
CA GLU A 488 39.12 -12.22 6.97
C GLU A 488 39.27 -12.41 5.45
N THR A 489 38.25 -11.97 4.71
CA THR A 489 38.28 -11.98 3.25
C THR A 489 37.37 -10.91 2.66
N ASN A 490 37.51 -10.61 1.37
CA ASN A 490 36.62 -9.70 0.65
C ASN A 490 35.76 -10.50 -0.34
N ILE A 491 34.43 -10.36 -0.23
CA ILE A 491 33.45 -10.99 -1.13
C ILE A 491 32.43 -9.94 -1.55
N ASN A 492 32.28 -9.72 -2.87
CA ASN A 492 31.27 -8.81 -3.44
C ASN A 492 31.28 -7.40 -2.81
N ASP A 493 32.46 -6.76 -2.79
CA ASP A 493 32.70 -5.42 -2.21
C ASP A 493 32.45 -5.35 -0.69
N SER A 494 32.19 -6.48 -0.03
CA SER A 494 32.00 -6.59 1.42
C SER A 494 33.20 -7.27 2.07
N ARG A 495 33.77 -6.64 3.10
CA ARG A 495 34.72 -7.28 3.99
C ARG A 495 33.97 -8.24 4.90
N ILE A 496 34.38 -9.51 4.92
CA ILE A 496 33.83 -10.57 5.76
C ILE A 496 34.91 -10.97 6.74
N ILE A 497 34.54 -11.02 8.02
CA ILE A 497 35.46 -11.29 9.12
C ILE A 497 34.98 -12.51 9.90
N ALA A 498 35.92 -13.35 10.29
CA ALA A 498 35.74 -14.37 11.30
C ALA A 498 36.39 -13.88 12.61
N TYR A 499 35.61 -13.84 13.68
CA TYR A 499 36.07 -13.32 14.97
C TYR A 499 35.53 -14.12 16.14
N ILE A 500 36.25 -14.03 17.24
CA ILE A 500 35.85 -14.55 18.55
C ILE A 500 35.63 -13.39 19.52
N LYS A 501 34.79 -13.59 20.52
CA LYS A 501 34.69 -12.67 21.66
C LYS A 501 36.01 -12.67 22.43
N TYR A 502 36.39 -11.52 22.98
CA TYR A 502 37.66 -11.40 23.71
C TYR A 502 37.81 -12.41 24.86
N ASP A 503 36.72 -12.70 25.58
CA ASP A 503 36.71 -13.68 26.68
C ASP A 503 36.92 -15.12 26.21
N CYS A 504 36.77 -15.40 24.92
CA CYS A 504 37.00 -16.71 24.31
C CYS A 504 38.39 -16.82 23.65
N LYS A 505 39.32 -15.87 23.92
CA LYS A 505 40.66 -15.83 23.30
C LYS A 505 41.55 -17.03 23.63
N ASP A 506 41.15 -17.89 24.56
CA ASP A 506 41.91 -19.09 24.90
C ASP A 506 42.05 -20.08 23.72
N ILE A 507 41.15 -20.05 22.72
CA ILE A 507 41.34 -20.81 21.47
C ILE A 507 42.67 -20.46 20.77
N LEU A 508 43.18 -19.23 20.94
CA LEU A 508 44.45 -18.81 20.35
C LEU A 508 45.65 -19.60 20.90
N ARG A 509 45.49 -20.27 22.04
CA ARG A 509 46.51 -21.16 22.63
C ARG A 509 46.38 -22.60 22.13
N ASN A 510 45.27 -22.96 21.49
CA ASN A 510 45.02 -24.28 20.92
C ASN A 510 45.38 -24.29 19.43
N GLU A 511 46.67 -24.44 19.12
CA GLU A 511 47.19 -24.34 17.76
C GLU A 511 46.47 -25.29 16.78
N LYS A 512 46.24 -26.54 17.19
CA LYS A 512 45.61 -27.56 16.33
C LYS A 512 44.16 -27.19 16.00
N LEU A 513 43.36 -26.85 17.01
CA LEU A 513 41.95 -26.49 16.80
C LEU A 513 41.82 -25.20 15.98
N LEU A 514 42.68 -24.21 16.25
CA LEU A 514 42.72 -22.96 15.50
C LEU A 514 43.10 -23.19 14.04
N GLN A 515 44.09 -24.03 13.76
CA GLN A 515 44.52 -24.34 12.40
C GLN A 515 43.41 -25.03 11.60
N GLU A 516 42.75 -26.03 12.17
CA GLU A 516 41.62 -26.70 11.49
C GLU A 516 40.40 -25.78 11.34
N SER A 517 40.17 -24.89 12.30
CA SER A 517 39.14 -23.86 12.17
C SER A 517 39.42 -22.91 11.01
N LYS A 518 40.67 -22.44 10.85
CA LYS A 518 41.07 -21.60 9.70
C LYS A 518 40.91 -22.33 8.37
N LYS A 519 41.32 -23.59 8.30
CA LYS A 519 41.12 -24.43 7.11
C LYS A 519 39.64 -24.62 6.75
N PHE A 520 38.77 -24.77 7.75
CA PHE A 520 37.33 -24.78 7.53
C PHE A 520 36.85 -23.44 6.97
N LEU A 521 37.28 -22.33 7.58
CA LEU A 521 36.92 -20.98 7.14
C LEU A 521 37.34 -20.71 5.69
N ASP A 522 38.54 -21.14 5.28
CA ASP A 522 39.00 -21.06 3.89
C ASP A 522 38.01 -21.74 2.92
N GLY A 523 37.59 -22.97 3.24
CA GLY A 523 36.62 -23.71 2.44
C GLY A 523 35.24 -23.04 2.40
N TYR A 524 34.77 -22.55 3.54
CA TYR A 524 33.50 -21.84 3.63
C TYR A 524 33.51 -20.51 2.85
N PHE A 525 34.57 -19.71 2.98
CA PHE A 525 34.75 -18.47 2.24
C PHE A 525 34.85 -18.71 0.73
N GLN A 526 35.54 -19.77 0.31
CA GLN A 526 35.59 -20.16 -1.10
C GLN A 526 34.20 -20.53 -1.63
N ALA A 527 33.42 -21.32 -0.89
CA ALA A 527 32.05 -21.66 -1.28
C ALA A 527 31.13 -20.42 -1.37
N LEU A 528 31.28 -19.45 -0.46
CA LEU A 528 30.58 -18.17 -0.55
C LEU A 528 30.95 -17.38 -1.82
N LYS A 529 32.25 -17.30 -2.16
CA LYS A 529 32.73 -16.64 -3.40
C LYS A 529 32.16 -17.32 -4.65
N GLU A 530 32.17 -18.64 -4.69
CA GLU A 530 31.61 -19.43 -5.80
C GLU A 530 30.11 -19.19 -5.96
N ASN A 531 29.35 -19.20 -4.87
CA ASN A 531 27.92 -18.90 -4.91
C ASN A 531 27.65 -17.47 -5.42
N VAL A 532 28.43 -16.48 -4.98
CA VAL A 532 28.35 -15.10 -5.47
C VAL A 532 28.60 -15.04 -6.97
N ASN A 533 29.67 -15.66 -7.46
CA ASN A 533 30.03 -15.66 -8.87
C ASN A 533 28.95 -16.32 -9.73
N LYS A 534 28.49 -17.52 -9.33
CA LYS A 534 27.39 -18.23 -9.99
C LYS A 534 26.11 -17.39 -10.02
N THR A 535 25.81 -16.69 -8.93
CA THR A 535 24.64 -15.82 -8.88
C THR A 535 24.76 -14.64 -9.84
N LYS A 536 25.94 -13.99 -9.92
CA LYS A 536 26.21 -12.88 -10.83
C LYS A 536 26.05 -13.28 -12.30
N GLU A 537 26.54 -14.45 -12.69
CA GLU A 537 26.41 -14.99 -14.05
C GLU A 537 24.94 -15.18 -14.47
N ASN A 538 24.10 -15.55 -13.50
CA ASN A 538 22.67 -15.78 -13.71
C ASN A 538 21.83 -14.51 -13.74
N LEU A 539 22.36 -13.36 -13.33
CA LEU A 539 21.62 -12.10 -13.37
C LEU A 539 21.19 -11.76 -14.81
N ILE A 540 20.01 -11.16 -14.91
CA ILE A 540 19.53 -10.55 -16.13
C ILE A 540 20.35 -9.28 -16.37
N THR A 541 20.81 -9.09 -17.60
CA THR A 541 21.46 -7.87 -18.08
C THR A 541 20.49 -7.10 -18.97
N GLU A 542 20.76 -5.82 -19.26
CA GLU A 542 19.96 -5.07 -20.22
C GLU A 542 19.91 -5.74 -21.60
N LYS A 543 21.02 -6.36 -22.03
CA LYS A 543 21.06 -7.15 -23.27
C LYS A 543 20.06 -8.31 -23.23
N LYS A 544 20.01 -9.08 -22.13
CA LYS A 544 19.02 -10.16 -21.94
C LYS A 544 17.58 -9.63 -21.93
N VAL A 545 17.34 -8.42 -21.41
CA VAL A 545 16.02 -7.76 -21.50
C VAL A 545 15.67 -7.45 -22.95
N LEU A 546 16.56 -6.82 -23.70
CA LEU A 546 16.34 -6.49 -25.12
C LEU A 546 16.14 -7.75 -25.97
N GLU A 547 16.92 -8.81 -25.75
CA GLU A 547 16.75 -10.10 -26.41
C GLU A 547 15.38 -10.73 -26.13
N TYR A 548 14.88 -10.61 -24.89
CA TYR A 548 13.52 -11.05 -24.55
C TYR A 548 12.48 -10.25 -25.33
N LEU A 549 12.56 -8.91 -25.32
CA LEU A 549 11.60 -8.02 -25.98
C LEU A 549 11.67 -8.13 -27.51
N LYS A 550 12.81 -8.53 -28.07
CA LYS A 550 12.94 -8.87 -29.50
C LYS A 550 12.09 -10.08 -29.87
N ARG A 551 12.00 -11.08 -28.98
CA ARG A 551 11.27 -12.34 -29.19
C ARG A 551 9.77 -12.22 -28.87
N ASP A 552 9.42 -11.52 -27.80
CA ASP A 552 8.02 -11.38 -27.34
C ASP A 552 7.40 -10.05 -27.82
N THR A 553 6.80 -10.08 -29.01
CA THR A 553 6.19 -8.90 -29.64
C THR A 553 5.04 -8.32 -28.82
N GLN A 554 4.22 -9.15 -28.16
CA GLN A 554 3.08 -8.66 -27.39
C GLN A 554 3.55 -7.83 -26.19
N ILE A 555 4.54 -8.34 -25.45
CA ILE A 555 5.10 -7.63 -24.31
C ILE A 555 5.91 -6.40 -24.74
N ARG A 556 6.66 -6.48 -25.85
CA ARG A 556 7.35 -5.33 -26.43
C ARG A 556 6.37 -4.19 -26.72
N ASN A 557 5.29 -4.44 -27.46
CA ASN A 557 4.32 -3.42 -27.84
C ASN A 557 3.60 -2.84 -26.61
N LYS A 558 3.35 -3.66 -25.58
CA LYS A 558 2.80 -3.20 -24.30
C LYS A 558 3.75 -2.22 -23.59
N ILE A 559 5.04 -2.55 -23.53
CA ILE A 559 6.05 -1.68 -22.90
C ILE A 559 6.26 -0.41 -23.74
N GLU A 560 6.34 -0.52 -25.07
CA GLU A 560 6.46 0.61 -25.98
C GLU A 560 5.32 1.60 -25.76
N LYS A 561 4.07 1.13 -25.82
CA LYS A 561 2.89 1.98 -25.57
C LYS A 561 2.95 2.67 -24.21
N LEU A 562 3.34 1.94 -23.17
CA LEU A 562 3.45 2.52 -21.83
C LEU A 562 4.53 3.62 -21.77
N LEU A 563 5.69 3.39 -22.38
CA LEU A 563 6.78 4.38 -22.39
C LEU A 563 6.43 5.60 -23.26
N ASP A 564 5.72 5.40 -24.37
CA ASP A 564 5.21 6.49 -25.21
C ASP A 564 4.22 7.37 -24.46
N GLU A 565 3.39 6.80 -23.57
CA GLU A 565 2.45 7.54 -22.74
C GLU A 565 3.14 8.25 -21.57
N GLU A 566 4.14 7.61 -20.95
CA GLU A 566 4.67 8.00 -19.65
C GLU A 566 6.02 8.71 -19.64
N LEU A 567 6.67 8.88 -20.80
CA LEU A 567 7.93 9.62 -20.93
C LEU A 567 7.79 10.98 -21.63
N ASN A 568 6.58 11.40 -22.00
CA ASN A 568 6.37 12.64 -22.77
C ASN A 568 6.90 13.87 -22.04
N TYR A 569 6.66 13.96 -20.72
CA TYR A 569 7.16 15.07 -19.92
C TYR A 569 8.69 15.11 -19.92
N LEU A 570 9.36 13.97 -19.72
CA LEU A 570 10.82 13.89 -19.73
C LEU A 570 11.40 14.20 -21.10
N LYS A 571 10.82 13.66 -22.19
CA LYS A 571 11.23 13.96 -23.57
C LYS A 571 11.11 15.45 -23.87
N THR A 572 10.09 16.13 -23.34
CA THR A 572 9.86 17.57 -23.56
C THR A 572 10.77 18.46 -22.72
N HIS A 573 10.91 18.16 -21.42
CA HIS A 573 11.58 19.06 -20.47
C HIS A 573 13.06 18.72 -20.25
N ARG A 574 13.44 17.45 -20.40
CA ARG A 574 14.80 16.94 -20.20
C ARG A 574 15.22 15.95 -21.30
N PRO A 575 15.20 16.37 -22.59
CA PRO A 575 15.62 15.52 -23.70
C PRO A 575 17.08 15.08 -23.56
N ASP A 576 17.92 15.86 -22.88
CA ASP A 576 19.31 15.53 -22.55
C ASP A 576 19.42 14.24 -21.71
N ILE A 577 18.53 14.07 -20.72
CA ILE A 577 18.48 12.85 -19.90
C ILE A 577 18.04 11.66 -20.75
N VAL A 578 16.96 11.80 -21.53
CA VAL A 578 16.46 10.71 -22.38
C VAL A 578 17.51 10.30 -23.41
N ALA A 579 18.22 11.28 -24.00
CA ALA A 579 19.33 11.03 -24.91
C ALA A 579 20.53 10.35 -24.25
N SER A 580 20.66 10.37 -22.92
CA SER A 580 21.72 9.63 -22.21
C SER A 580 21.44 8.12 -22.12
N TRP A 581 20.17 7.70 -22.27
CA TRP A 581 19.76 6.32 -22.05
C TRP A 581 20.13 5.42 -23.22
N LYS A 582 21.23 4.68 -23.05
CA LYS A 582 21.79 3.81 -24.08
C LYS A 582 20.81 2.71 -24.51
N TYR A 583 20.27 1.96 -23.54
CA TYR A 583 19.49 0.77 -23.82
C TYR A 583 18.06 1.11 -24.24
N TYR A 584 17.52 2.23 -23.76
CA TYR A 584 16.26 2.75 -24.28
C TYR A 584 16.35 3.11 -25.76
N LYS A 585 17.44 3.74 -26.22
CA LYS A 585 17.66 3.99 -27.66
C LYS A 585 17.77 2.71 -28.48
N GLU A 586 18.43 1.67 -27.94
CA GLU A 586 18.46 0.34 -28.59
C GLU A 586 17.04 -0.28 -28.67
N PHE A 587 16.21 -0.07 -27.65
CA PHE A 587 14.82 -0.50 -27.64
C PHE A 587 13.95 0.26 -28.65
N GLU A 588 14.05 1.60 -28.71
CA GLU A 588 13.31 2.42 -29.69
C GLU A 588 13.64 2.00 -31.11
N LYS A 589 14.94 1.87 -31.43
CA LYS A 589 15.39 1.39 -32.75
C LYS A 589 14.84 0.01 -33.08
N MET A 590 14.85 -0.91 -32.10
CA MET A 590 14.27 -2.24 -32.29
C MET A 590 12.78 -2.15 -32.63
N CYS A 591 12.01 -1.31 -31.96
CA CYS A 591 10.59 -1.11 -32.25
C CYS A 591 10.35 -0.52 -33.66
N GLU A 592 11.16 0.46 -34.08
CA GLU A 592 11.10 1.06 -35.42
C GLU A 592 11.41 0.05 -36.53
N ASP A 593 12.49 -0.73 -36.36
CA ASP A 593 12.90 -1.75 -37.34
C ASP A 593 11.77 -2.76 -37.59
N PHE A 594 11.03 -3.17 -36.54
CA PHE A 594 9.91 -4.11 -36.70
C PHE A 594 8.65 -3.47 -37.28
N LYS A 595 8.38 -2.18 -37.03
CA LYS A 595 7.29 -1.44 -37.68
C LYS A 595 7.53 -1.25 -39.18
N SER A 596 8.80 -1.14 -39.59
CA SER A 596 9.17 -1.01 -41.01
C SER A 596 9.09 -2.33 -41.80
N GLN A 597 9.00 -3.47 -41.11
CA GLN A 597 8.94 -4.82 -41.69
C GLN A 597 7.53 -5.42 -41.74
N SER A 598 6.55 -4.76 -41.10
CA SER A 598 5.12 -5.12 -41.08
C SER A 598 4.33 -4.22 -42.02
#